data_AF-A0A3D2CDJ2-F1
#
_entry.id   AF-A0A3D2CDJ2-F1
#
_cell.length_a   1.000
_cell.length_b   1.000
_cell.length_c   1.000
_cell.angle_alpha   90.00
_cell.angle_beta   90.00
_cell.angle_gamma   90.00
#
_symmetry.space_group_name_H-M   'P 1'
#
loop_
_entity.id
_entity.type
_entity.pdbx_description
1 polymer ?
#
loop_
_entity_poly.entity_id
_entity_poly.type
_entity_poly.pdbx_seq_one_letter_code
_entity_poly.pdbx_strand_id
1 'polypeptide(L)'
;MLNLQRLHDILDLLVRKGVIHAGQRQDVLNRGRDQARHILLDKRAEMRRLLGQHRVAYRVSEIEVIASFRFPRHDGAEGLVDEEIITQLVAEALGLPYRHLDPLRIDYKLVTETFGGPFAERHLVLPLEV
;
A
#
# COMPACT_ATOMS: atom_id res chain seq x y z
N MET A 1 -5.10 -7.35 10.91
CA MET A 1 -6.50 -6.87 10.92
C MET A 1 -6.46 -5.43 10.46
N LEU A 2 -7.44 -4.99 9.67
CA LEU A 2 -7.54 -3.62 9.20
C LEU A 2 -7.55 -2.66 10.41
N ASN A 3 -6.66 -1.69 10.42
CA ASN A 3 -6.62 -0.65 11.43
C ASN A 3 -7.61 0.46 11.03
N LEU A 4 -8.73 0.54 11.75
CA LEU A 4 -9.80 1.47 11.43
C LEU A 4 -9.37 2.94 11.60
N GLN A 5 -8.58 3.24 12.62
CA GLN A 5 -8.10 4.61 12.83
C GLN A 5 -7.25 5.06 11.64
N ARG A 6 -6.28 4.23 11.24
CA ARG A 6 -5.43 4.55 10.08
C ARG A 6 -6.24 4.66 8.79
N LEU A 7 -7.23 3.79 8.60
CA LEU A 7 -8.13 3.87 7.44
C LEU A 7 -8.87 5.22 7.40
N HIS A 8 -9.41 5.66 8.54
CA HIS A 8 -10.06 6.96 8.65
C HIS A 8 -9.08 8.11 8.35
N ASP A 9 -7.88 8.08 8.91
CA ASP A 9 -6.88 9.14 8.73
C ASP A 9 -6.47 9.27 7.25
N ILE A 10 -6.26 8.15 6.56
CA ILE A 10 -5.93 8.13 5.13
C ILE A 10 -7.11 8.64 4.30
N LEU A 11 -8.34 8.18 4.57
CA LEU A 11 -9.52 8.64 3.83
C LEU A 11 -9.77 10.15 4.02
N ASP A 12 -9.59 10.65 5.24
CA ASP A 12 -9.72 12.07 5.53
C ASP A 12 -8.64 12.89 4.81
N LEU A 13 -7.41 12.38 4.74
CA LEU A 13 -6.35 12.98 3.94
C LEU A 13 -6.72 13.03 2.45
N LEU A 14 -7.19 11.94 1.87
CA LEU A 14 -7.56 11.88 0.44
C LEU A 14 -8.72 12.81 0.10
N VAL A 15 -9.70 12.96 1.00
CA VAL A 15 -10.78 13.96 0.85
C VAL A 15 -10.24 15.39 0.94
N ARG A 16 -9.38 15.69 1.94
CA ARG A 16 -8.77 17.03 2.07
C ARG A 16 -7.93 17.42 0.86
N LYS A 17 -7.24 16.45 0.25
CA LYS A 17 -6.44 16.64 -0.98
C LYS A 17 -7.29 16.69 -2.25
N GLY A 18 -8.61 16.45 -2.16
CA GLY A 18 -9.52 16.47 -3.30
C GLY A 18 -9.40 15.26 -4.23
N VAL A 19 -8.64 14.25 -3.85
CA VAL A 19 -8.36 13.07 -4.68
C VAL A 19 -9.57 12.13 -4.75
N ILE A 20 -10.36 12.09 -3.66
CA ILE A 20 -11.67 11.45 -3.59
C ILE A 20 -12.70 12.41 -2.99
N HIS A 21 -13.99 12.18 -3.26
CA HIS A 21 -15.08 12.93 -2.62
C HIS A 21 -15.67 12.20 -1.40
N ALA A 22 -16.48 12.90 -0.59
CA ALA A 22 -17.03 12.38 0.67
C ALA A 22 -17.89 11.11 0.49
N GLY A 23 -18.59 10.98 -0.64
CA GLY A 23 -19.35 9.77 -0.99
C GLY A 23 -18.44 8.54 -1.18
N GLN A 24 -17.32 8.69 -1.90
CA GLN A 24 -16.32 7.63 -2.07
C GLN A 24 -15.70 7.22 -0.72
N ARG A 25 -15.43 8.19 0.17
CA ARG A 25 -15.02 7.87 1.54
C ARG A 25 -16.05 6.99 2.26
N GLN A 26 -17.33 7.34 2.18
CA GLN A 26 -18.38 6.55 2.84
C GLN A 26 -18.50 5.14 2.24
N ASP A 27 -18.31 5.00 0.93
CA ASP A 27 -18.29 3.70 0.26
C ASP A 27 -17.19 2.79 0.81
N VAL A 28 -15.98 3.32 1.02
CA VAL A 28 -14.87 2.56 1.61
C VAL A 28 -15.17 2.18 3.07
N LEU A 29 -15.74 3.09 3.86
CA LEU A 29 -16.09 2.78 5.25
C LEU A 29 -17.17 1.69 5.36
N ASN A 30 -18.16 1.72 4.45
CA ASN A 30 -19.26 0.75 4.44
C ASN A 30 -18.81 -0.63 3.94
N ARG A 31 -17.98 -0.69 2.90
CA ARG A 31 -17.64 -1.95 2.20
C ARG A 31 -16.21 -2.43 2.45
N GLY A 32 -15.37 -1.62 3.08
CA GLY A 32 -13.92 -1.87 3.18
C GLY A 32 -13.55 -3.14 3.95
N ARG A 33 -14.35 -3.58 4.92
CA ARG A 33 -14.12 -4.85 5.64
C ARG A 33 -14.32 -6.06 4.74
N ASP A 34 -15.40 -6.09 3.96
CA ASP A 34 -15.68 -7.18 3.04
C ASP A 34 -14.66 -7.18 1.91
N GLN A 35 -14.33 -6.00 1.39
CA GLN A 35 -13.29 -5.81 0.40
C GLN A 35 -11.93 -6.35 0.89
N ALA A 36 -11.52 -6.01 2.13
CA ALA A 36 -10.30 -6.55 2.73
C ALA A 36 -10.31 -8.08 2.86
N ARG A 37 -11.48 -8.68 3.14
CA ARG A 37 -11.62 -10.14 3.20
C ARG A 37 -11.44 -10.77 1.83
N HIS A 38 -12.03 -10.19 0.78
CA HIS A 38 -11.85 -10.67 -0.60
C HIS A 38 -10.38 -10.61 -1.03
N ILE A 39 -9.73 -9.45 -0.86
CA ILE A 39 -8.30 -9.28 -1.18
C ILE A 39 -7.45 -10.33 -0.45
N LEU A 40 -7.70 -10.55 0.85
CA LEU A 40 -6.96 -11.53 1.64
C LEU A 40 -7.12 -12.96 1.09
N LEU A 41 -8.32 -13.34 0.68
CA LEU A 41 -8.59 -14.68 0.14
C LEU A 41 -7.90 -14.87 -1.22
N ASP A 42 -8.01 -13.88 -2.10
CA ASP A 42 -7.41 -13.91 -3.43
C ASP A 42 -5.88 -14.01 -3.34
N LYS A 43 -5.27 -13.16 -2.51
CA LYS A 43 -3.81 -13.16 -2.28
C LYS A 43 -3.33 -14.47 -1.64
N ARG A 44 -4.11 -15.05 -0.72
CA ARG A 44 -3.78 -16.38 -0.16
C ARG A 44 -3.87 -17.48 -1.21
N ALA A 45 -4.83 -17.42 -2.13
CA ALA A 45 -4.95 -18.40 -3.21
C ALA A 45 -3.76 -18.27 -4.19
N GLU A 46 -3.42 -17.04 -4.57
CA GLU A 46 -2.27 -16.72 -5.43
C GLU A 46 -0.95 -17.23 -4.82
N MET A 47 -0.69 -16.91 -3.56
CA MET A 47 0.55 -17.31 -2.88
C MET A 47 0.68 -18.83 -2.73
N ARG A 48 -0.43 -19.55 -2.49
CA ARG A 48 -0.42 -21.03 -2.48
C ARG A 48 -0.04 -21.60 -3.84
N ARG A 49 -0.49 -20.99 -4.94
CA ARG A 49 -0.17 -21.42 -6.29
C ARG A 49 1.32 -21.23 -6.61
N LEU A 50 1.91 -20.13 -6.15
CA LEU A 50 3.31 -19.78 -6.45
C LEU A 50 4.33 -20.46 -5.53
N LEU A 51 4.06 -20.53 -4.23
CA LEU A 51 5.04 -20.94 -3.20
C LEU A 51 4.72 -22.29 -2.54
N GLY A 52 3.67 -22.99 -3.01
CA GLY A 52 3.23 -24.26 -2.45
C GLY A 52 2.72 -24.14 -1.01
N GLN A 53 3.19 -25.02 -0.12
CA GLN A 53 2.73 -25.07 1.28
C GLN A 53 3.40 -24.04 2.21
N HIS A 54 4.34 -23.23 1.71
CA HIS A 54 4.94 -22.18 2.52
C HIS A 54 3.91 -21.08 2.82
N ARG A 55 3.48 -21.01 4.08
CA ARG A 55 2.50 -20.03 4.55
C ARG A 55 3.17 -18.68 4.75
N VAL A 56 3.17 -17.85 3.71
CA VAL A 56 3.52 -16.43 3.88
C VAL A 56 2.36 -15.73 4.61
N ALA A 57 2.67 -15.08 5.72
CA ALA A 57 1.70 -14.35 6.52
C ALA A 57 1.34 -13.02 5.84
N TYR A 58 0.50 -13.08 4.79
CA TYR A 58 0.02 -11.88 4.11
C TYR A 58 -1.00 -11.12 4.96
N ARG A 59 -0.85 -9.79 5.01
CA ARG A 59 -1.74 -8.86 5.68
C ARG A 59 -2.15 -7.80 4.67
N VAL A 60 -3.46 -7.64 4.49
CA VAL A 60 -4.02 -6.57 3.65
C VAL A 60 -3.82 -5.24 4.35
N SER A 61 -3.28 -4.26 3.63
CA SER A 61 -3.07 -2.90 4.13
C SER A 61 -4.31 -2.01 3.94
N GLU A 62 -4.40 -0.91 4.68
CA GLU A 62 -5.47 0.08 4.48
C GLU A 62 -5.39 0.73 3.08
N ILE A 63 -4.17 0.92 2.57
CA ILE A 63 -3.89 1.48 1.24
C ILE A 63 -4.42 0.55 0.14
N GLU A 64 -4.12 -0.74 0.21
CA GLU A 64 -4.65 -1.76 -0.71
C GLU A 64 -6.18 -1.77 -0.71
N VAL A 65 -6.80 -1.69 0.47
CA VAL A 65 -8.26 -1.65 0.58
C VAL A 65 -8.82 -0.46 -0.18
N ILE A 66 -8.30 0.75 0.07
CA ILE A 66 -8.77 1.96 -0.62
C ILE A 66 -8.54 1.86 -2.14
N ALA A 67 -7.34 1.47 -2.57
CA ALA A 67 -6.98 1.36 -3.98
C ALA A 67 -7.85 0.36 -4.74
N SER A 68 -8.28 -0.73 -4.08
CA SER A 68 -9.13 -1.76 -4.68
C SER A 68 -10.52 -1.26 -5.12
N PHE A 69 -10.98 -0.10 -4.63
CA PHE A 69 -12.23 0.52 -5.10
C PHE A 69 -12.09 1.17 -6.48
N ARG A 70 -10.85 1.36 -6.97
CA ARG A 70 -10.56 1.86 -8.32
C ARG A 70 -11.31 3.15 -8.65
N PHE A 71 -11.33 4.08 -7.70
CA PHE A 71 -11.96 5.37 -7.92
C PHE A 71 -11.19 6.16 -8.98
N PRO A 72 -11.87 6.79 -9.95
CA PRO A 72 -11.25 7.83 -10.75
C PRO A 72 -10.80 8.98 -9.85
N ARG A 73 -9.67 9.59 -10.21
CA ARG A 73 -9.17 10.76 -9.49
C ARG A 73 -10.12 11.93 -9.62
N HIS A 74 -10.35 12.64 -8.52
CA HIS A 74 -11.23 13.81 -8.46
C HIS A 74 -10.49 15.16 -8.45
N ASP A 75 -9.16 15.13 -8.40
CA ASP A 75 -8.29 16.31 -8.35
C ASP A 75 -7.90 16.85 -9.74
N GLY A 76 -8.58 16.38 -10.80
CA GLY A 76 -8.36 16.81 -12.18
C GLY A 76 -7.17 16.13 -12.89
N ALA A 77 -6.42 15.27 -12.20
CA ALA A 77 -5.43 14.40 -12.83
C ALA A 77 -6.07 13.15 -13.45
N GLU A 78 -5.41 12.57 -14.45
CA GLU A 78 -5.86 11.33 -15.07
C GLU A 78 -5.55 10.10 -14.19
N GLY A 79 -6.28 9.02 -14.42
CA GLY A 79 -6.04 7.72 -13.78
C GLY A 79 -6.90 7.45 -12.57
N LEU A 80 -6.48 6.43 -11.80
CA LEU A 80 -7.19 5.93 -10.64
C LEU A 80 -6.48 6.33 -9.35
N VAL A 81 -7.22 6.30 -8.24
CA VAL A 81 -6.66 6.35 -6.90
C VAL A 81 -6.09 4.97 -6.58
N ASP A 82 -4.80 4.78 -6.87
CA ASP A 82 -4.04 3.55 -6.67
C ASP A 82 -3.11 3.59 -5.45
N GLU A 83 -2.38 2.51 -5.21
CA GLU A 83 -1.49 2.40 -4.04
C GLU A 83 -0.34 3.40 -4.09
N GLU A 84 0.16 3.73 -5.28
CA GLU A 84 1.27 4.66 -5.46
C GLU A 84 0.86 6.07 -5.06
N ILE A 85 -0.25 6.59 -5.60
CA ILE A 85 -0.69 7.94 -5.26
C ILE A 85 -1.07 8.06 -3.79
N ILE A 86 -1.73 7.06 -3.20
CA ILE A 86 -2.09 7.07 -1.78
C ILE A 86 -0.80 7.09 -0.93
N THR A 87 0.18 6.26 -1.26
CA THR A 87 1.47 6.20 -0.54
C THR A 87 2.21 7.52 -0.63
N GLN A 88 2.28 8.13 -1.82
CA GLN A 88 2.92 9.43 -2.01
C GLN A 88 2.27 10.53 -1.17
N LEU A 89 0.93 10.60 -1.16
CA LEU A 89 0.20 11.60 -0.38
C LEU A 89 0.36 11.39 1.13
N VAL A 90 0.39 10.13 1.59
CA VAL A 90 0.67 9.81 3.00
C VAL A 90 2.10 10.22 3.37
N ALA A 91 3.09 9.93 2.52
CA ALA A 91 4.48 10.36 2.75
C ALA A 91 4.58 11.88 2.83
N GLU A 92 3.96 12.61 1.89
CA GLU A 92 3.90 14.07 1.88
C GLU A 92 3.27 14.62 3.17
N ALA A 93 2.14 14.06 3.60
CA ALA A 93 1.45 14.49 4.83
C ALA A 93 2.28 14.25 6.10
N LEU A 94 3.18 13.27 6.08
CA LEU A 94 4.09 12.95 7.19
C LEU A 94 5.44 13.69 7.07
N GLY A 95 5.66 14.48 6.01
CA GLY A 95 6.96 15.12 5.75
C GLY A 95 8.08 14.12 5.43
N LEU A 96 7.74 12.93 4.94
CA LEU A 96 8.68 11.89 4.56
C LEU A 96 8.96 11.95 3.05
N PRO A 97 10.21 11.69 2.62
CA PRO A 97 10.52 11.58 1.21
C PRO A 97 9.83 10.33 0.62
N TYR A 98 9.32 10.47 -0.60
CA TYR A 98 8.85 9.36 -1.42
C TYR A 98 9.84 9.11 -2.56
N ARG A 99 10.24 7.85 -2.76
CA ARG A 99 11.04 7.43 -3.92
C ARG A 99 10.37 6.23 -4.59
N HIS A 100 10.06 6.37 -5.88
CA HIS A 100 9.73 5.22 -6.72
C HIS A 100 11.02 4.44 -7.00
N LEU A 101 11.04 3.15 -6.65
CA LEU A 101 12.25 2.33 -6.74
C LEU A 101 12.38 1.73 -8.14
N ASP A 102 13.50 1.99 -8.81
CA ASP A 102 13.88 1.31 -10.04
C ASP A 102 14.79 0.12 -9.70
N PRO A 103 14.34 -1.14 -9.90
CA PRO A 103 15.12 -2.33 -9.57
C PRO A 103 16.48 -2.42 -10.28
N LEU A 104 16.63 -1.76 -11.43
CA LEU A 104 17.86 -1.75 -12.21
C LEU A 104 18.90 -0.75 -11.67
N ARG A 105 18.48 0.16 -10.79
CA ARG A 105 19.33 1.19 -10.20
C ARG A 105 19.71 0.89 -8.75
N ILE A 106 19.23 -0.23 -8.19
CA ILE A 106 19.56 -0.68 -6.84
C ILE A 106 20.98 -1.27 -6.83
N ASP A 107 21.80 -0.80 -5.89
CA ASP A 107 23.08 -1.44 -5.59
C ASP A 107 22.85 -2.67 -4.70
N TYR A 108 22.74 -3.84 -5.33
CA TYR A 108 22.55 -5.10 -4.62
C TYR A 108 23.72 -5.45 -3.69
N LYS A 109 24.94 -4.97 -3.98
CA LYS A 109 26.10 -5.22 -3.12
C LYS A 109 25.90 -4.47 -1.80
N LEU A 110 25.57 -3.17 -1.86
CA LEU A 110 25.23 -2.37 -0.68
C LEU A 110 24.12 -3.03 0.15
N VAL A 111 23.06 -3.52 -0.50
CA VAL A 111 21.95 -4.21 0.17
C VAL A 111 22.45 -5.41 0.98
N THR A 112 23.25 -6.28 0.36
CA THR A 112 23.75 -7.50 1.02
C THR A 112 24.82 -7.23 2.08
N GLU A 113 25.56 -6.13 1.99
CA GLU A 113 26.58 -5.74 2.98
C GLU A 113 25.98 -5.02 4.20
N THR A 114 24.84 -4.33 4.05
CA THR A 114 24.21 -3.56 5.14
C THR A 114 23.41 -4.44 6.09
N PHE A 115 22.54 -5.30 5.56
CA PHE A 115 21.71 -6.20 6.36
C PHE A 115 21.63 -7.60 5.72
N GLY A 116 21.54 -8.64 6.55
CA GLY A 116 21.19 -9.97 6.05
C GLY A 116 19.78 -9.99 5.45
N GLY A 117 19.58 -10.74 4.36
CA GLY A 117 18.28 -10.85 3.67
C GLY A 117 17.08 -11.07 4.60
N PRO A 118 17.12 -12.01 5.56
CA PRO A 118 16.00 -12.23 6.49
C PRO A 118 15.65 -11.00 7.36
N PHE A 119 16.63 -10.14 7.67
CA PHE A 119 16.38 -8.90 8.42
C PHE A 119 15.66 -7.88 7.53
N ALA A 120 16.12 -7.69 6.30
CA ALA A 120 15.51 -6.79 5.33
C ALA A 120 14.05 -7.17 5.03
N GLU A 121 13.79 -8.46 4.75
CA GLU A 121 12.45 -8.98 4.48
C GLU A 121 11.51 -8.82 5.69
N ARG A 122 12.00 -9.10 6.90
CA ARG A 122 11.18 -9.01 8.11
C ARG A 122 10.76 -7.59 8.45
N HIS A 123 11.64 -6.62 8.20
CA HIS A 123 11.41 -5.21 8.57
C HIS A 123 10.98 -4.35 7.38
N LEU A 124 10.91 -4.92 6.17
CA LEU A 124 10.58 -4.21 4.93
C LEU A 124 11.48 -2.99 4.69
N VAL A 125 12.80 -3.19 4.82
CA VAL A 125 13.80 -2.12 4.63
C VAL A 125 14.73 -2.44 3.47
N LEU A 126 15.14 -1.39 2.74
CA LEU A 126 16.09 -1.47 1.64
C LEU A 126 17.03 -0.26 1.72
N PRO A 127 18.36 -0.45 1.88
CA PRO A 127 19.32 0.64 1.81
C PRO A 127 19.43 1.17 0.38
N LEU A 128 19.51 2.49 0.22
CA LEU A 128 19.58 3.15 -1.09
C LEU A 128 20.91 3.87 -1.33
N GLU A 129 21.51 4.42 -0.27
CA GLU A 129 22.75 5.20 -0.29
C GLU A 129 23.42 5.14 1.09
N VAL A 130 24.71 5.51 1.17
CA VAL A 130 25.53 5.57 2.40
C VAL A 130 25.59 7.00 2.93
#